data_AF-A0A7H5A3J7-F1
#
_entry.id   AF-A0A7H5A3J7-F1
#
_cell.length_a   1.000
_cell.length_b   1.000
_cell.length_c   1.000
_cell.angle_alpha   90.00
_cell.angle_beta   90.00
_cell.angle_gamma   90.00
#
_symmetry.space_group_name_H-M   'P 1'
#
loop_
_entity.id
_entity.type
_entity.pdbx_description
1 polymer ?
#
loop_
_entity_poly.entity_id
_entity_poly.type
_entity_poly.pdbx_seq_one_letter_code
_entity_poly.pdbx_strand_id
1 'polypeptide(L)'
;MRLTTEQKAEIARLKRSGVGYRTIANKMGLKPSTVSSFCQRSGLFADNPAHKVLFTIPEARFSNVPALTKALPPQKVITGHKQTDAYLWVLEVIKLNEPAHLDAAEVALEKLTISPKDVEKRYRDWMVANGADILQAAFGTFFMDDPQHYLKLARENIRKASEVRAVFGSYEAAMEPVEAELLISRSAFLVDEDFGLTREEVADGSISGIERYLELDDARKDAHHGFTDVLPSPHTLSDVVREFDYWTWLYWI
;
A
#
# COMPACT_ATOMS: atom_id res chain seq x y z
N MET A 1 30.67 41.56 -10.83
CA MET A 1 30.33 42.02 -9.46
C MET A 1 30.29 40.81 -8.55
N ARG A 2 31.19 40.71 -7.56
CA ARG A 2 31.18 39.63 -6.57
C ARG A 2 30.16 39.99 -5.48
N LEU A 3 29.22 39.10 -5.20
CA LEU A 3 28.26 39.26 -4.10
C LEU A 3 28.99 39.26 -2.76
N THR A 4 28.65 40.18 -1.87
CA THR A 4 29.14 40.19 -0.48
C THR A 4 28.52 39.04 0.31
N THR A 5 29.16 38.66 1.43
CA THR A 5 28.65 37.58 2.30
C THR A 5 27.27 37.90 2.86
N GLU A 6 27.03 39.16 3.23
CA GLU A 6 25.73 39.65 3.70
C GLU A 6 24.65 39.56 2.61
N GLN A 7 24.98 39.95 1.37
CA GLN A 7 24.04 39.82 0.25
C GLN A 7 23.68 38.37 -0.02
N LYS A 8 24.65 37.44 0.08
CA LYS A 8 24.39 36.00 -0.06
C LYS A 8 23.48 35.47 1.04
N ALA A 9 23.71 35.88 2.30
CA ALA A 9 22.88 35.50 3.43
C ALA A 9 21.44 36.01 3.30
N GLU A 10 21.27 37.27 2.89
CA GLU A 10 19.93 37.87 2.72
C GLU A 10 19.17 37.25 1.53
N ILE A 11 19.85 36.98 0.40
CA ILE A 11 19.25 36.23 -0.71
C ILE A 11 18.80 34.85 -0.24
N ALA A 12 19.63 34.15 0.55
CA ALA A 12 19.28 32.83 1.06
C ALA A 12 18.06 32.88 1.99
N ARG A 13 18.01 33.86 2.91
CA ARG A 13 16.88 34.09 3.83
C ARG A 13 15.59 34.35 3.07
N LEU A 14 15.60 35.29 2.11
CA LEU A 14 14.42 35.65 1.33
C LEU A 14 13.93 34.48 0.45
N LYS A 15 14.86 33.69 -0.08
CA LYS A 15 14.49 32.53 -0.87
C LYS A 15 13.87 31.41 -0.02
N ARG A 16 14.37 31.19 1.21
CA ARG A 16 13.78 30.26 2.19
C ARG A 16 12.38 30.69 2.63
N SER A 17 12.12 31.99 2.74
CA SER A 17 10.78 32.51 3.05
C SER A 17 9.81 32.50 1.86
N GLY A 18 10.13 31.79 0.76
CA GLY A 18 9.23 31.61 -0.39
C GLY A 18 9.24 32.75 -1.42
N VAL A 19 10.12 33.75 -1.31
CA VAL A 19 10.13 34.90 -2.23
C VAL A 19 10.72 34.51 -3.59
N GLY A 20 10.06 34.90 -4.68
CA GLY A 20 10.50 34.63 -6.06
C GLY A 20 11.76 35.41 -6.47
N TYR A 21 12.51 34.89 -7.46
CA TYR A 21 13.80 35.46 -7.88
C TYR A 21 13.72 36.93 -8.33
N ARG A 22 12.66 37.31 -9.08
CA ARG A 22 12.45 38.70 -9.51
C ARG A 22 12.22 39.64 -8.32
N THR A 23 11.45 39.21 -7.33
CA THR A 23 11.13 40.02 -6.15
C THR A 23 12.37 40.21 -5.28
N ILE A 24 13.18 39.16 -5.09
CA ILE A 24 14.48 39.27 -4.39
C ILE A 24 15.42 40.23 -5.13
N ALA A 25 15.51 40.09 -6.45
CA ALA A 25 16.37 40.93 -7.29
C ALA A 25 15.98 42.41 -7.20
N ASN A 26 14.69 42.72 -7.28
CA ASN A 26 14.17 44.08 -7.13
C ASN A 26 14.45 44.65 -5.74
N LYS A 27 14.25 43.86 -4.68
CA LYS A 27 14.49 44.28 -3.29
C LYS A 27 15.96 44.56 -3.00
N MET A 28 16.86 43.81 -3.62
CA MET A 28 18.32 43.91 -3.41
C MET A 28 19.03 44.81 -4.42
N GLY A 29 18.33 45.38 -5.40
CA GLY A 29 18.94 46.15 -6.50
C GLY A 29 19.87 45.31 -7.39
N LEU A 30 19.60 44.00 -7.52
CA LEU A 30 20.42 43.05 -8.28
C LEU A 30 19.72 42.63 -9.57
N LYS A 31 20.50 42.09 -10.52
CA LYS A 31 19.92 41.42 -11.70
C LYS A 31 19.29 40.08 -11.29
N PRO A 32 18.09 39.71 -11.79
CA PRO A 32 17.48 38.40 -11.51
C PRO A 32 18.38 37.21 -11.85
N SER A 33 19.18 37.31 -12.92
CA SER A 33 20.15 36.28 -13.31
C SER A 33 21.25 36.05 -12.26
N THR A 34 21.66 37.11 -11.56
CA THR A 34 22.67 37.03 -10.48
C THR A 34 22.10 36.26 -9.28
N VAL A 35 20.85 36.52 -8.91
CA VAL A 35 20.15 35.82 -7.83
C VAL A 35 19.97 34.34 -8.18
N SER A 36 19.46 34.04 -9.39
CA SER A 36 19.29 32.67 -9.88
C SER A 36 20.62 31.90 -9.89
N SER A 37 21.67 32.49 -10.48
CA SER A 37 23.00 31.87 -10.55
C SER A 37 23.64 31.66 -9.18
N PHE A 38 23.32 32.47 -8.18
CA PHE A 38 23.76 32.24 -6.81
C PHE A 38 23.03 31.05 -6.19
N CYS A 39 21.69 31.02 -6.26
CA CYS A 39 20.88 29.95 -5.71
C CYS A 39 21.20 28.57 -6.33
N GLN A 40 21.47 28.52 -7.64
CA GLN A 40 21.86 27.29 -8.32
C GLN A 40 23.25 26.80 -7.89
N ARG A 41 24.23 27.71 -7.81
CA ARG A 41 25.62 27.35 -7.46
C ARG A 41 25.85 27.15 -5.97
N SER A 42 24.97 27.67 -5.12
CA SER A 42 25.12 27.52 -3.66
C SER A 42 24.75 26.12 -3.18
N GLY A 43 24.01 25.34 -3.96
CA GLY A 43 23.50 24.01 -3.57
C GLY A 43 22.46 24.05 -2.43
N LEU A 44 22.22 25.22 -1.83
CA LEU A 44 21.31 25.42 -0.69
C LEU A 44 19.84 25.19 -1.01
N PHE A 45 19.50 25.11 -2.29
CA PHE A 45 18.13 24.93 -2.81
C PHE A 45 18.04 23.75 -3.76
N ALA A 46 19.06 22.88 -3.75
CA ALA A 46 19.02 21.60 -4.46
C ALA A 46 18.35 20.56 -3.56
N ASP A 47 17.70 19.59 -4.19
CA ASP A 47 17.10 18.43 -3.53
C ASP A 47 18.13 17.71 -2.66
N ASN A 48 17.69 17.20 -1.51
CA ASN A 48 18.56 16.46 -0.61
C ASN A 48 18.91 15.09 -1.24
N PRO A 49 20.20 14.80 -1.52
CA PRO A 49 20.58 13.53 -2.16
C PRO A 49 20.27 12.31 -1.29
N ALA A 50 20.40 12.41 0.04
CA ALA A 50 20.07 11.31 0.95
C ALA A 50 18.56 11.05 0.96
N HIS A 51 17.76 12.11 1.00
CA HIS A 51 16.30 12.02 0.86
C HIS A 51 15.89 11.43 -0.49
N LYS A 52 16.59 11.80 -1.57
CA LYS A 52 16.31 11.24 -2.89
C LYS A 52 16.56 9.74 -2.95
N VAL A 53 17.68 9.28 -2.41
CA VAL A 53 18.02 7.84 -2.40
C VAL A 53 17.03 7.05 -1.55
N LEU A 54 16.70 7.53 -0.35
CA LEU A 54 15.81 6.83 0.58
C LEU A 54 14.39 6.68 0.02
N PHE A 55 13.83 7.75 -0.54
CA PHE A 55 12.46 7.79 -1.06
C PHE A 55 12.43 7.57 -2.58
N THR A 56 13.13 6.55 -3.06
CA THR A 56 13.08 6.13 -4.47
C THR A 56 12.15 4.93 -4.64
N ILE A 57 11.15 5.07 -5.50
CA ILE A 57 10.30 3.96 -5.92
C ILE A 57 11.11 3.02 -6.82
N PRO A 58 11.24 1.72 -6.48
CA PRO A 58 11.99 0.78 -7.29
C PRO A 58 11.32 0.55 -8.66
N GLU A 59 12.11 0.47 -9.72
CA GLU A 59 11.62 0.09 -11.05
C GLU A 59 11.25 -1.40 -11.09
N ALA A 60 10.13 -1.73 -11.73
CA ALA A 60 9.69 -3.11 -11.94
C ALA A 60 10.74 -3.89 -12.74
N ARG A 61 11.17 -5.04 -12.21
CA ARG A 61 12.13 -5.95 -12.84
C ARG A 61 11.43 -7.25 -13.23
N PHE A 62 11.71 -7.72 -14.44
CA PHE A 62 11.26 -9.04 -14.86
C PHE A 62 12.13 -10.11 -14.20
N SER A 63 11.50 -11.01 -13.46
CA SER A 63 12.16 -12.22 -12.99
C SER A 63 12.31 -13.21 -14.15
N ASN A 64 13.50 -13.80 -14.28
CA ASN A 64 13.78 -14.92 -15.17
C ASN A 64 13.59 -16.29 -14.50
N VAL A 65 13.14 -16.31 -13.24
CA VAL A 65 12.89 -17.55 -12.49
C VAL A 65 11.58 -18.16 -12.98
N PRO A 66 11.55 -19.43 -13.41
CA PRO A 66 10.33 -20.10 -13.82
C PRO A 66 9.35 -20.16 -12.63
N ALA A 67 8.12 -19.70 -12.87
CA ALA A 67 7.08 -19.72 -11.85
C ALA A 67 6.75 -21.16 -11.46
N LEU A 68 6.88 -21.50 -10.18
CA LEU A 68 6.38 -22.75 -9.64
C LEU A 68 4.84 -22.65 -9.62
N THR A 69 4.18 -23.38 -10.50
CA THR A 69 2.73 -23.43 -10.57
C THR A 69 2.18 -24.18 -9.36
N LYS A 70 1.18 -23.60 -8.69
CA LYS A 70 0.48 -24.30 -7.60
C LYS A 70 -0.21 -25.55 -8.15
N ALA A 71 -0.12 -26.65 -7.40
CA ALA A 71 -0.85 -27.87 -7.74
C ALA A 71 -2.37 -27.63 -7.65
N LEU A 72 -3.13 -28.36 -8.48
CA LEU A 72 -4.59 -28.32 -8.42
C LEU A 72 -5.09 -28.89 -7.08
N PRO A 73 -6.18 -28.34 -6.53
CA PRO A 73 -6.78 -28.87 -5.31
C PRO A 73 -7.38 -30.25 -5.61
N PRO A 74 -7.38 -31.19 -4.63
CA PRO A 74 -8.01 -32.48 -4.83
C PRO A 74 -9.52 -32.31 -5.04
N GLN A 75 -10.09 -33.12 -5.92
CA GLN A 75 -11.55 -33.15 -6.12
C GLN A 75 -12.24 -33.70 -4.87
N LYS A 76 -13.28 -33.00 -4.41
CA LYS A 76 -14.05 -33.35 -3.21
C LYS A 76 -15.48 -33.68 -3.58
N VAL A 77 -16.08 -34.64 -2.88
CA VAL A 77 -17.51 -34.96 -2.96
C VAL A 77 -18.17 -34.33 -1.74
N ILE A 78 -18.95 -33.27 -1.94
CA ILE A 78 -19.53 -32.47 -0.86
C ILE A 78 -21.03 -32.75 -0.76
N THR A 79 -21.75 -32.40 -1.82
CA THR A 79 -23.21 -32.52 -1.90
C THR A 79 -23.67 -33.89 -2.42
N GLY A 80 -22.75 -34.69 -2.98
CA GLY A 80 -23.04 -35.95 -3.64
C GLY A 80 -23.60 -35.80 -5.06
N HIS A 81 -23.89 -34.58 -5.51
CA HIS A 81 -24.29 -34.29 -6.88
C HIS A 81 -23.07 -33.93 -7.72
N LYS A 82 -22.71 -34.80 -8.67
CA LYS A 82 -21.46 -34.70 -9.46
C LYS A 82 -21.23 -33.33 -10.11
N GLN A 83 -22.26 -32.71 -10.68
CA GLN A 83 -22.10 -31.40 -11.34
C GLN A 83 -21.99 -30.24 -10.34
N THR A 84 -22.65 -30.34 -9.18
CA THR A 84 -22.55 -29.33 -8.13
C THR A 84 -21.19 -29.39 -7.47
N ASP A 85 -20.71 -30.61 -7.18
CA ASP A 85 -19.37 -30.82 -6.63
C ASP A 85 -18.27 -30.41 -7.60
N ALA A 86 -18.45 -30.67 -8.91
CA ALA A 86 -17.54 -30.17 -9.94
C ALA A 86 -17.53 -28.62 -10.01
N TYR A 87 -18.70 -27.98 -9.93
CA TYR A 87 -18.79 -26.52 -9.92
C TYR A 87 -18.06 -25.91 -8.71
N LEU A 88 -18.30 -26.46 -7.50
CA LEU A 88 -17.63 -26.02 -6.28
C LEU A 88 -16.10 -26.18 -6.36
N TRP A 89 -15.65 -27.29 -6.94
CA TRP A 89 -14.23 -27.53 -7.18
C TRP A 89 -13.63 -26.51 -8.17
N VAL A 90 -14.33 -26.18 -9.26
CA VAL A 90 -13.87 -25.16 -10.20
C VAL A 90 -13.78 -23.77 -9.54
N LEU A 91 -14.75 -23.42 -8.67
CA LEU A 91 -14.65 -22.21 -7.87
C LEU A 91 -13.45 -22.22 -6.91
N GLU A 92 -13.13 -23.37 -6.30
CA GLU A 92 -11.91 -23.53 -5.47
C GLU A 92 -10.65 -23.32 -6.31
N VAL A 93 -10.61 -23.82 -7.54
CA VAL A 93 -9.50 -23.61 -8.50
C VAL A 93 -9.34 -22.13 -8.86
N ILE A 94 -10.44 -21.41 -9.16
CA ILE A 94 -10.39 -19.98 -9.47
C ILE A 94 -9.87 -19.18 -8.28
N LYS A 95 -10.29 -19.53 -7.05
CA LYS A 95 -9.83 -18.89 -5.81
C LYS A 95 -8.34 -19.08 -5.51
N LEU A 96 -7.66 -20.02 -6.16
CA LEU A 96 -6.20 -20.17 -6.03
C LEU A 96 -5.42 -18.99 -6.65
N ASN A 97 -6.08 -18.18 -7.51
CA ASN A 97 -5.50 -17.05 -8.23
C ASN A 97 -4.22 -17.46 -9.00
N GLU A 98 -4.22 -18.66 -9.59
CA GLU A 98 -3.10 -19.17 -10.37
C GLU A 98 -3.36 -18.97 -11.87
N PRO A 99 -2.51 -18.21 -12.60
CA PRO A 99 -2.75 -17.90 -14.02
C PRO A 99 -2.81 -19.15 -14.90
N ALA A 100 -2.03 -20.20 -14.59
CA ALA A 100 -1.99 -21.42 -15.38
C ALA A 100 -3.33 -22.19 -15.41
N HIS A 101 -4.18 -22.02 -14.38
CA HIS A 101 -5.42 -22.77 -14.23
C HIS A 101 -6.66 -21.98 -14.64
N LEU A 102 -6.54 -20.66 -14.82
CA LEU A 102 -7.70 -19.78 -14.99
C LEU A 102 -8.43 -20.03 -16.31
N ASP A 103 -7.72 -20.13 -17.44
CA ASP A 103 -8.34 -20.39 -18.75
C ASP A 103 -8.99 -21.78 -18.78
N ALA A 104 -8.37 -22.77 -18.14
CA ALA A 104 -8.93 -24.11 -18.00
C ALA A 104 -10.18 -24.13 -17.12
N ALA A 105 -10.20 -23.33 -16.05
CA ALA A 105 -11.35 -23.19 -15.16
C ALA A 105 -12.53 -22.49 -15.86
N GLU A 106 -12.27 -21.46 -16.67
CA GLU A 106 -13.29 -20.78 -17.47
C GLU A 106 -13.96 -21.74 -18.46
N VAL A 107 -13.16 -22.49 -19.22
CA VAL A 107 -13.67 -23.53 -20.13
C VAL A 107 -14.41 -24.65 -19.38
N ALA A 108 -14.00 -24.99 -18.16
CA ALA A 108 -14.69 -25.98 -17.34
C ALA A 108 -16.07 -25.49 -16.88
N LEU A 109 -16.19 -24.21 -16.50
CA LEU A 109 -17.47 -23.59 -16.14
C LEU A 109 -18.45 -23.60 -17.32
N GLU A 110 -18.01 -23.30 -18.53
CA GLU A 110 -18.86 -23.31 -19.73
C GLU A 110 -19.40 -24.71 -20.08
N LYS A 111 -18.66 -25.77 -19.73
CA LYS A 111 -19.06 -27.16 -19.98
C LYS A 111 -20.08 -27.69 -18.98
N LEU A 112 -20.28 -27.01 -17.85
CA LEU A 112 -21.24 -27.43 -16.83
C LEU A 112 -22.65 -27.09 -17.30
N THR A 113 -23.53 -28.10 -17.31
CA THR A 113 -24.93 -27.91 -17.73
C THR A 113 -25.83 -27.35 -16.62
N ILE A 114 -25.34 -27.33 -15.38
CA ILE A 114 -26.11 -26.86 -14.22
C ILE A 114 -26.11 -25.33 -14.15
N SER A 115 -27.26 -24.74 -13.84
CA SER A 115 -27.34 -23.30 -13.57
C SER A 115 -26.61 -22.95 -12.27
N PRO A 116 -25.79 -21.88 -12.22
CA PRO A 116 -25.15 -21.42 -10.99
C PRO A 116 -26.14 -21.21 -9.82
N LYS A 117 -27.37 -20.75 -10.10
CA LYS A 117 -28.42 -20.61 -9.09
C LYS A 117 -28.87 -21.94 -8.48
N ASP A 118 -28.89 -22.99 -9.28
CA ASP A 118 -29.24 -24.34 -8.80
C ASP A 118 -28.11 -24.93 -7.97
N VAL A 119 -26.85 -24.61 -8.30
CA VAL A 119 -25.68 -24.97 -7.48
C VAL A 119 -25.76 -24.27 -6.13
N GLU A 120 -25.96 -22.95 -6.12
CA GLU A 120 -26.06 -22.15 -4.90
C GLU A 120 -27.12 -22.72 -3.96
N LYS A 121 -28.34 -22.97 -4.48
CA LYS A 121 -29.44 -23.53 -3.68
C LYS A 121 -29.07 -24.90 -3.10
N ARG A 122 -28.56 -25.81 -3.93
CA ARG A 122 -28.20 -27.17 -3.47
C ARG A 122 -27.11 -27.14 -2.41
N TYR A 123 -26.10 -26.30 -2.58
CA TYR A 123 -25.02 -26.18 -1.61
C TYR A 123 -25.49 -25.51 -0.31
N ARG A 124 -26.35 -24.49 -0.39
CA ARG A 124 -26.98 -23.86 0.77
C ARG A 124 -27.84 -24.86 1.56
N ASP A 125 -28.69 -25.63 0.88
CA ASP A 125 -29.53 -26.65 1.49
C ASP A 125 -28.66 -27.72 2.18
N TRP A 126 -27.55 -28.11 1.56
CA TRP A 126 -26.55 -29.01 2.16
C TRP A 126 -25.89 -28.39 3.40
N MET A 127 -25.48 -27.12 3.37
CA MET A 127 -24.85 -26.45 4.52
C MET A 127 -25.80 -26.41 5.73
N VAL A 128 -27.07 -26.06 5.51
CA VAL A 128 -28.09 -26.04 6.57
C VAL A 128 -28.33 -27.45 7.12
N ALA A 129 -28.41 -28.46 6.24
CA ALA A 129 -28.57 -29.86 6.66
C ALA A 129 -27.37 -30.40 7.47
N ASN A 130 -26.17 -29.85 7.27
CA ASN A 130 -24.95 -30.20 8.01
C ASN A 130 -24.71 -29.30 9.24
N GLY A 131 -25.72 -28.53 9.67
CA GLY A 131 -25.69 -27.78 10.92
C GLY A 131 -25.10 -26.37 10.84
N ALA A 132 -24.86 -25.84 9.64
CA ALA A 132 -24.52 -24.42 9.48
C ALA A 132 -25.75 -23.54 9.77
N ASP A 133 -25.53 -22.44 10.50
CA ASP A 133 -26.59 -21.45 10.71
C ASP A 133 -26.95 -20.74 9.38
N ILE A 134 -28.16 -20.20 9.30
CA ILE A 134 -28.71 -19.56 8.10
C ILE A 134 -27.80 -18.42 7.62
N LEU A 135 -27.21 -17.65 8.54
CA LEU A 135 -26.28 -16.58 8.20
C LEU A 135 -24.97 -17.15 7.60
N GLN A 136 -24.43 -18.23 8.18
CA GLN A 136 -23.22 -18.88 7.68
C GLN A 136 -23.45 -19.47 6.28
N ALA A 137 -24.62 -20.08 6.05
CA ALA A 137 -25.00 -20.59 4.74
C ALA A 137 -25.17 -19.46 3.71
N ALA A 138 -25.82 -18.34 4.10
CA ALA A 138 -26.01 -17.19 3.23
C ALA A 138 -24.68 -16.53 2.82
N PHE A 139 -23.76 -16.32 3.77
CA PHE A 139 -22.44 -15.76 3.46
C PHE A 139 -21.54 -16.78 2.73
N GLY A 140 -21.67 -18.07 3.03
CA GLY A 140 -20.91 -19.14 2.39
C GLY A 140 -21.29 -19.38 0.93
N THR A 141 -22.54 -19.09 0.54
CA THR A 141 -23.01 -19.18 -0.84
C THR A 141 -23.06 -17.84 -1.57
N PHE A 142 -22.54 -16.77 -0.95
CA PHE A 142 -22.60 -15.43 -1.51
C PHE A 142 -21.82 -15.34 -2.85
N PHE A 143 -22.44 -14.71 -3.85
CA PHE A 143 -21.96 -14.62 -5.25
C PHE A 143 -21.75 -15.94 -6.00
N MET A 144 -22.16 -17.09 -5.44
CA MET A 144 -21.97 -18.39 -6.08
C MET A 144 -22.82 -18.57 -7.34
N ASP A 145 -23.83 -17.71 -7.54
CA ASP A 145 -24.63 -17.64 -8.76
C ASP A 145 -23.98 -16.78 -9.87
N ASP A 146 -22.91 -16.03 -9.56
CA ASP A 146 -22.14 -15.21 -10.50
C ASP A 146 -20.67 -15.67 -10.59
N PRO A 147 -20.36 -16.72 -11.37
CA PRO A 147 -18.99 -17.19 -11.58
C PRO A 147 -18.10 -16.16 -12.29
N GLN A 148 -18.68 -15.24 -13.07
CA GLN A 148 -17.91 -14.22 -13.79
C GLN A 148 -17.30 -13.20 -12.83
N HIS A 149 -17.99 -12.91 -11.73
CA HIS A 149 -17.42 -12.11 -10.64
C HIS A 149 -16.12 -12.73 -10.10
N TYR A 150 -16.10 -14.04 -9.85
CA TYR A 150 -14.91 -14.75 -9.36
C TYR A 150 -13.76 -14.75 -10.37
N LEU A 151 -14.06 -14.94 -11.66
CA LEU A 151 -13.06 -14.88 -12.73
C LEU A 151 -12.45 -13.47 -12.82
N LYS A 152 -13.27 -12.42 -12.77
CA LYS A 152 -12.80 -11.03 -12.78
C LYS A 152 -11.89 -10.74 -11.59
N LEU A 153 -12.33 -11.12 -10.38
CA LEU A 153 -11.55 -10.94 -9.16
C LEU A 153 -10.22 -11.70 -9.22
N ALA A 154 -10.23 -12.94 -9.73
CA ALA A 154 -9.01 -13.73 -9.90
C ALA A 154 -8.04 -13.07 -10.90
N ARG A 155 -8.52 -12.55 -12.03
CA ARG A 155 -7.69 -11.80 -13.00
C ARG A 155 -7.08 -10.55 -12.35
N GLU A 156 -7.85 -9.80 -11.57
CA GLU A 156 -7.36 -8.62 -10.85
C GLU A 156 -6.30 -8.99 -9.80
N ASN A 157 -6.53 -10.05 -9.02
CA ASN A 157 -5.57 -10.54 -8.02
C ASN A 157 -4.27 -11.04 -8.67
N ILE A 158 -4.36 -11.77 -9.78
CA ILE A 158 -3.19 -12.21 -10.55
C ILE A 158 -2.39 -11.00 -11.03
N ARG A 159 -3.07 -9.97 -11.57
CA ARG A 159 -2.42 -8.74 -12.02
C ARG A 159 -1.69 -8.05 -10.87
N LYS A 160 -2.37 -7.81 -9.75
CA LYS A 160 -1.76 -7.19 -8.55
C LYS A 160 -0.57 -8.00 -8.04
N ALA A 161 -0.72 -9.31 -7.94
CA ALA A 161 0.38 -10.20 -7.51
C ALA A 161 1.56 -10.14 -8.48
N SER A 162 1.31 -10.00 -9.79
CA SER A 162 2.38 -9.86 -10.79
C SER A 162 3.10 -8.50 -10.68
N GLU A 163 2.37 -7.42 -10.40
CA GLU A 163 2.94 -6.08 -10.16
C GLU A 163 3.85 -6.09 -8.92
N VAL A 164 3.36 -6.64 -7.80
CA VAL A 164 4.15 -6.76 -6.56
C VAL A 164 5.40 -7.62 -6.78
N ARG A 165 5.27 -8.78 -7.44
CA ARG A 165 6.42 -9.64 -7.76
C ARG A 165 7.41 -8.97 -8.72
N ALA A 166 6.95 -8.12 -9.63
CA ALA A 166 7.85 -7.39 -10.51
C ALA A 166 8.70 -6.38 -9.75
N VAL A 167 8.17 -5.75 -8.70
CA VAL A 167 8.93 -4.78 -7.89
C VAL A 167 9.79 -5.47 -6.82
N PHE A 168 9.21 -6.36 -6.02
CA PHE A 168 9.86 -6.96 -4.85
C PHE A 168 10.48 -8.33 -5.11
N GLY A 169 10.23 -8.94 -6.27
CA GLY A 169 10.69 -10.29 -6.62
C GLY A 169 9.86 -11.42 -6.00
N SER A 170 9.55 -11.32 -4.71
CA SER A 170 8.71 -12.29 -3.98
C SER A 170 7.72 -11.60 -3.04
N TYR A 171 6.70 -12.34 -2.61
CA TYR A 171 5.76 -11.84 -1.60
C TYR A 171 6.41 -11.68 -0.23
N GLU A 172 7.28 -12.61 0.16
CA GLU A 172 8.04 -12.54 1.42
C GLU A 172 8.91 -11.27 1.45
N ALA A 173 9.63 -10.98 0.37
CA ALA A 173 10.43 -9.77 0.25
C ALA A 173 9.60 -8.48 0.24
N ALA A 174 8.32 -8.55 -0.18
CA ALA A 174 7.40 -7.42 -0.11
C ALA A 174 6.88 -7.15 1.32
N MET A 175 6.97 -8.14 2.21
CA MET A 175 6.56 -8.03 3.61
C MET A 175 7.71 -7.66 4.54
N GLU A 176 8.95 -7.70 4.05
CA GLU A 176 10.11 -7.21 4.79
C GLU A 176 10.08 -5.67 4.84
N PRO A 177 10.40 -5.08 6.00
CA PRO A 177 10.38 -3.63 6.16
C PRO A 177 11.39 -2.96 5.25
N VAL A 178 10.99 -1.85 4.62
CA VAL A 178 11.89 -1.06 3.77
C VAL A 178 12.87 -0.26 4.64
N GLU A 179 13.97 0.22 4.05
CA GLU A 179 14.99 1.00 4.77
C GLU A 179 14.39 2.22 5.49
N ALA A 180 13.39 2.88 4.90
CA ALA A 180 12.68 4.00 5.51
C ALA A 180 11.93 3.59 6.79
N GLU A 181 11.22 2.46 6.78
CA GLU A 181 10.52 1.92 7.96
C GLU A 181 11.51 1.48 9.05
N LEU A 182 12.63 0.86 8.64
CA LEU A 182 13.71 0.49 9.55
C LEU A 182 14.33 1.71 10.24
N LEU A 183 14.46 2.84 9.55
CA LEU A 183 14.91 4.09 10.18
C LEU A 183 13.88 4.63 11.16
N ILE A 184 12.59 4.64 10.79
CA ILE A 184 11.50 5.07 11.67
C ILE A 184 11.48 4.25 12.97
N SER A 185 11.67 2.94 12.89
CA SER A 185 11.70 2.05 14.08
C SER A 185 12.81 2.38 15.08
N ARG A 186 13.83 3.15 14.67
CA ARG A 186 14.95 3.59 15.52
C ARG A 186 14.74 4.98 16.10
N SER A 187 13.64 5.65 15.76
CA SER A 187 13.35 7.01 16.23
C SER A 187 13.19 7.04 17.74
N ALA A 188 13.80 8.04 18.37
CA ALA A 188 13.61 8.32 19.78
C ALA A 188 12.21 8.90 20.07
N PHE A 189 11.51 9.36 19.03
CA PHE A 189 10.14 9.87 19.11
C PHE A 189 9.09 8.79 18.81
N LEU A 190 9.48 7.54 18.63
CA LEU A 190 8.53 6.45 18.51
C LEU A 190 7.86 6.22 19.87
N VAL A 191 6.56 6.48 19.94
CA VAL A 191 5.76 6.14 21.13
C VAL A 191 5.28 4.70 21.04
N ASP A 192 5.13 4.05 22.20
CA ASP A 192 4.62 2.68 22.27
C ASP A 192 3.12 2.61 21.91
N GLU A 193 2.65 1.39 21.61
CA GLU A 193 1.23 1.16 21.32
C GLU A 193 0.33 1.52 22.51
N ASP A 194 0.89 1.46 23.71
CA ASP A 194 0.21 1.78 24.97
C ASP A 194 0.26 3.29 25.31
N PHE A 195 0.86 4.12 24.45
CA PHE A 195 1.09 5.52 24.76
C PHE A 195 -0.22 6.27 24.96
N GLY A 196 -0.35 6.89 26.12
CA GLY A 196 -1.53 7.65 26.55
C GLY A 196 -2.66 6.77 27.12
N LEU A 197 -2.56 5.44 27.06
CA LEU A 197 -3.56 4.53 27.60
C LEU A 197 -3.42 4.40 29.12
N THR A 198 -4.56 4.29 29.79
CA THR A 198 -4.62 3.90 31.20
C THR A 198 -4.43 2.39 31.35
N ARG A 199 -4.04 1.94 32.54
CA ARG A 199 -3.86 0.50 32.81
C ARG A 199 -5.13 -0.31 32.62
N GLU A 200 -6.29 0.31 32.83
CA GLU A 200 -7.61 -0.30 32.64
C GLU A 200 -7.91 -0.47 31.14
N GLU A 201 -7.66 0.57 30.32
CA GLU A 201 -7.82 0.50 28.86
C GLU A 201 -6.89 -0.53 28.20
N VAL A 202 -5.65 -0.65 28.69
CA VAL A 202 -4.71 -1.69 28.24
C VAL A 202 -5.21 -3.10 28.60
N ALA A 203 -5.76 -3.28 29.81
CA ALA A 203 -6.28 -4.58 30.26
C ALA A 203 -7.57 -4.99 29.53
N ASP A 204 -8.45 -4.02 29.25
CA ASP A 204 -9.71 -4.25 28.52
C ASP A 204 -9.49 -4.34 27.00
N GLY A 205 -8.32 -3.91 26.50
CA GLY A 205 -7.97 -3.94 25.08
C GLY A 205 -8.86 -3.06 24.20
N SER A 206 -9.58 -2.10 24.80
CA SER A 206 -10.50 -1.23 24.08
C SER A 206 -10.56 0.16 24.69
N ILE A 207 -10.73 1.16 23.82
CA ILE A 207 -10.98 2.54 24.18
C ILE A 207 -12.43 2.88 23.86
N SER A 208 -13.14 3.47 24.82
CA SER A 208 -14.54 3.82 24.66
C SER A 208 -14.72 5.30 24.34
N GLY A 209 -15.37 5.60 23.22
CA GLY A 209 -15.78 6.97 22.86
C GLY A 209 -14.83 7.67 21.89
N ILE A 210 -15.42 8.46 20.99
CA ILE A 210 -14.70 9.19 19.92
C ILE A 210 -13.79 10.27 20.51
N GLU A 211 -14.23 10.95 21.58
CA GLU A 211 -13.43 12.01 22.24
C GLU A 211 -12.11 11.44 22.77
N ARG A 212 -12.16 10.30 23.47
CA ARG A 212 -10.97 9.63 24.00
C ARG A 212 -10.01 9.18 22.89
N TYR A 213 -10.55 8.68 21.78
CA TYR A 213 -9.75 8.32 20.60
C TYR A 213 -8.99 9.53 20.05
N LEU A 214 -9.67 10.67 19.88
CA LEU A 214 -9.07 11.88 19.32
C LEU A 214 -8.00 12.47 20.24
N GLU A 215 -8.24 12.49 21.56
CA GLU A 215 -7.24 12.93 22.55
C GLU A 215 -5.95 12.11 22.48
N LEU A 216 -6.07 10.78 22.35
CA LEU A 216 -4.93 9.88 22.21
C LEU A 216 -4.19 10.10 20.89
N ASP A 217 -4.94 10.25 19.79
CA ASP A 217 -4.38 10.50 18.46
C ASP A 217 -3.59 11.83 18.43
N ASP A 218 -4.14 12.90 19.00
CA ASP A 218 -3.46 14.19 19.11
C ASP A 218 -2.22 14.10 20.01
N ALA A 219 -2.30 13.43 21.16
CA ALA A 219 -1.15 13.24 22.05
C ALA A 219 -0.02 12.44 21.38
N ARG A 220 -0.36 11.40 20.60
CA ARG A 220 0.62 10.61 19.82
C ARG A 220 1.25 11.45 18.73
N LYS A 221 0.47 12.23 17.98
CA LYS A 221 0.99 13.14 16.95
C LYS A 221 1.96 14.16 17.51
N ASP A 222 1.61 14.76 18.66
CA ASP A 222 2.48 15.72 19.34
C ASP A 222 3.79 15.06 19.78
N ALA A 223 3.72 13.86 20.36
CA ALA A 223 4.90 13.13 20.83
C ALA A 223 5.83 12.66 19.69
N HIS A 224 5.26 12.26 18.54
CA HIS A 224 6.02 11.74 17.41
C HIS A 224 6.95 12.77 16.74
N HIS A 225 6.69 14.08 16.92
CA HIS A 225 7.51 15.18 16.39
C HIS A 225 8.09 14.96 14.96
N GLY A 226 7.32 14.25 14.12
CA GLY A 226 7.58 13.96 12.71
C GLY A 226 8.89 13.26 12.37
N PHE A 227 9.33 12.20 13.10
CA PHE A 227 10.51 11.35 12.79
C PHE A 227 11.76 12.09 12.29
N THR A 228 11.90 13.37 12.67
CA THR A 228 12.90 14.30 12.15
C THR A 228 14.30 14.00 12.65
N ASP A 229 14.41 13.12 13.65
CA ASP A 229 15.65 12.60 14.22
C ASP A 229 16.31 11.54 13.34
N VAL A 230 15.53 10.76 12.59
CA VAL A 230 16.01 9.63 11.78
C VAL A 230 15.88 9.83 10.28
N LEU A 231 14.84 10.54 9.83
CA LEU A 231 14.62 10.77 8.41
C LEU A 231 15.41 11.98 7.89
N PRO A 232 15.95 11.93 6.66
CA PRO A 232 16.67 13.05 6.08
C PRO A 232 15.72 14.24 5.84
N SER A 233 16.05 15.42 6.36
CA SER A 233 15.22 16.63 6.18
C SER A 233 15.04 16.95 4.68
N PRO A 234 13.80 17.20 4.21
CA PRO A 234 13.58 17.70 2.86
C PRO A 234 14.17 19.11 2.74
N HIS A 235 14.83 19.40 1.61
CA HIS A 235 15.36 20.74 1.31
C HIS A 235 14.44 21.54 0.40
N THR A 236 13.60 20.85 -0.39
CA THR A 236 12.74 21.45 -1.40
C THR A 236 11.33 20.87 -1.37
N LEU A 237 10.38 21.53 -2.03
CA LEU A 237 9.04 20.98 -2.24
C LEU A 237 9.08 19.68 -3.07
N SER A 238 10.08 19.53 -3.96
CA SER A 238 10.32 18.30 -4.73
C SER A 238 10.66 17.13 -3.81
N ASP A 239 11.43 17.36 -2.74
CA ASP A 239 11.69 16.34 -1.72
C ASP A 239 10.38 15.91 -1.03
N VAL A 240 9.58 16.87 -0.55
CA VAL A 240 8.30 16.59 0.15
C VAL A 240 7.32 15.81 -0.73
N VAL A 241 7.16 16.22 -2.00
CA VAL A 241 6.27 15.53 -2.95
C VAL A 241 6.75 14.09 -3.20
N ARG A 242 8.06 13.88 -3.33
CA ARG A 242 8.64 12.55 -3.53
C ARG A 242 8.40 11.63 -2.34
N GLU A 243 8.56 12.14 -1.12
CA GLU A 243 8.25 11.39 0.10
C GLU A 243 6.77 11.00 0.14
N PHE A 244 5.88 11.94 -0.17
CA PHE A 244 4.44 11.67 -0.23
C PHE A 244 4.10 10.60 -1.29
N ASP A 245 4.67 10.71 -2.49
CA ASP A 245 4.47 9.75 -3.56
C ASP A 245 5.02 8.36 -3.19
N TYR A 246 6.16 8.31 -2.50
CA TYR A 246 6.77 7.07 -2.01
C TYR A 246 5.86 6.35 -1.00
N TRP A 247 5.34 7.06 0.01
CA TRP A 247 4.46 6.45 1.01
C TRP A 247 3.10 6.07 0.43
N THR A 248 2.59 6.87 -0.51
CA THR A 248 1.38 6.53 -1.27
C THR A 248 1.62 5.25 -2.08
N TRP A 249 2.76 5.16 -2.76
CA TRP A 249 3.15 3.97 -3.50
C TRP A 249 3.31 2.73 -2.58
N LEU A 250 3.89 2.88 -1.39
CA LEU A 250 4.15 1.75 -0.49
C LEU A 250 2.87 1.16 0.12
N TYR A 251 1.94 2.00 0.58
CA TYR A 251 0.77 1.53 1.35
C TYR A 251 -0.57 1.55 0.60
N TRP A 252 -0.65 2.22 -0.56
CA TRP A 252 -1.91 2.45 -1.26
C TRP A 252 -1.94 1.89 -2.69
N ILE A 253 -0.98 1.04 -3.06
CA ILE A 253 -0.97 0.20 -4.28
C ILE A 253 -1.61 -1.15 -4.01
#